data_AF-A0A9P1KEI4-F1
#
_entry.id   AF-A0A9P1KEI4-F1
#
_cell.length_a   1.000
_cell.length_b   1.000
_cell.length_c   1.000
_cell.angle_alpha   90.00
_cell.angle_beta   90.00
_cell.angle_gamma   90.00
#
_symmetry.space_group_name_H-M   'P 1'
#
loop_
_entity.id
_entity.type
_entity.pdbx_description
1 polymer ?
#
loop_
_entity_poly.entity_id
_entity_poly.type
_entity_poly.pdbx_seq_one_letter_code
_entity_poly.pdbx_strand_id
1 'polypeptide(L)'
;MNPEEIISGFLSVWENNPELFNHQEMSDSLEDLQTQLAELETASDQEIADCLENWFSNYEAIADAVDAASTRKLRGADNDSPNTEDTAYINLYPKITEILLTRAPKMGKKEGQS
;
A
#
# COMPACT_ATOMS: atom_id res chain seq x y z
N MET A 1 12.28 -3.08 6.63
CA MET A 1 11.45 -4.30 6.43
C MET A 1 11.89 -5.01 5.15
N ASN A 2 11.35 -6.18 4.79
CA ASN A 2 11.53 -6.68 3.41
C ASN A 2 10.68 -5.84 2.46
N PRO A 3 11.10 -5.64 1.20
CA PRO A 3 10.35 -4.82 0.25
C PRO A 3 8.90 -5.30 0.05
N GLU A 4 8.69 -6.62 -0.01
CA GLU A 4 7.35 -7.23 -0.11
C GLU A 4 6.45 -6.90 1.10
N GLU A 5 7.02 -6.82 2.30
CA GLU A 5 6.30 -6.52 3.54
C GLU A 5 5.92 -5.03 3.60
N ILE A 6 6.78 -4.16 3.07
CA ILE A 6 6.51 -2.71 2.95
C ILE A 6 5.37 -2.48 1.95
N ILE A 7 5.47 -3.10 0.77
CA ILE A 7 4.45 -2.97 -0.28
C ILE A 7 3.10 -3.54 0.20
N SER A 8 3.10 -4.72 0.82
CA SER A 8 1.88 -5.34 1.33
C SER A 8 1.30 -4.58 2.53
N GLY A 9 2.15 -4.09 3.42
CA GLY A 9 1.73 -3.28 4.57
C GLY A 9 1.10 -1.97 4.12
N PHE A 10 1.73 -1.28 3.16
CA PHE A 10 1.18 -0.07 2.55
C PHE A 10 -0.19 -0.33 1.92
N LEU A 11 -0.32 -1.36 1.07
CA LEU A 11 -1.62 -1.72 0.48
C LEU A 11 -2.68 -2.02 1.53
N SER A 12 -2.33 -2.73 2.60
CA SER A 12 -3.26 -3.02 3.68
C SER A 12 -3.73 -1.75 4.38
N VAL A 13 -2.83 -0.80 4.67
CA VAL A 13 -3.18 0.50 5.26
C VAL A 13 -4.01 1.34 4.29
N TRP A 14 -3.64 1.35 3.01
CA TRP A 14 -4.35 2.03 1.92
C TRP A 14 -5.80 1.56 1.79
N GLU A 15 -6.04 0.25 1.90
CA GLU A 15 -7.39 -0.33 1.80
C GLU A 15 -8.20 -0.24 3.09
N ASN A 16 -7.57 -0.37 4.26
CA ASN A 16 -8.29 -0.47 5.55
C ASN A 16 -8.36 0.85 6.33
N ASN A 17 -7.49 1.82 6.03
CA ASN A 17 -7.41 3.09 6.75
C ASN A 17 -7.35 4.29 5.77
N PRO A 18 -8.34 4.44 4.86
CA PRO A 18 -8.36 5.55 3.89
C PRO A 18 -8.40 6.93 4.56
N GLU A 19 -8.87 7.01 5.81
CA GLU A 19 -8.87 8.22 6.62
C GLU A 19 -7.48 8.83 6.82
N LEU A 20 -6.43 8.00 6.88
CA LEU A 20 -5.05 8.48 7.00
C LEU A 20 -4.60 9.25 5.76
N PHE A 21 -5.22 8.98 4.61
CA PHE A 21 -4.92 9.60 3.32
C PHE A 21 -5.87 10.75 2.98
N ASN A 22 -6.92 10.95 3.78
CA ASN A 22 -8.00 11.91 3.53
C ASN A 22 -7.66 13.32 4.05
N HIS A 23 -6.51 13.83 3.65
CA HIS A 23 -6.03 15.16 4.01
C HIS A 23 -5.60 15.94 2.77
N GLN A 24 -5.96 17.22 2.69
CA GLN A 24 -5.62 18.07 1.54
C GLN A 24 -4.10 18.14 1.28
N GLU A 25 -3.29 18.12 2.34
CA GLU A 25 -1.82 18.11 2.25
C GLU A 25 -1.25 16.79 1.70
N MET A 26 -2.02 15.70 1.78
CA MET A 26 -1.65 14.43 1.18
C MET A 26 -2.05 14.34 -0.28
N SER A 27 -3.03 15.10 -0.76
CA SER A 27 -3.48 15.01 -2.15
C SER A 27 -2.36 15.30 -3.16
N ASP A 28 -1.58 16.38 -2.93
CA ASP A 28 -0.38 16.68 -3.73
C ASP A 28 0.71 15.60 -3.56
N SER A 29 0.92 15.14 -2.33
CA SER A 29 1.96 14.15 -2.02
C SER A 29 1.63 12.76 -2.58
N LEU A 30 0.35 12.42 -2.73
CA LEU A 30 -0.13 11.19 -3.37
C LEU A 30 -0.07 11.28 -4.89
N GLU A 31 -0.30 12.46 -5.47
CA GLU A 31 -0.09 12.69 -6.90
C GLU A 31 1.39 12.53 -7.27
N ASP A 32 2.29 13.08 -6.45
CA ASP A 32 3.73 12.92 -6.60
C ASP A 32 4.17 11.45 -6.41
N LEU A 33 3.66 10.78 -5.36
CA LEU A 33 3.93 9.35 -5.14
C LEU A 33 3.46 8.49 -6.32
N GLN A 34 2.27 8.75 -6.85
CA GLN A 34 1.76 8.03 -8.02
C GLN A 34 2.70 8.20 -9.23
N THR A 35 3.23 9.40 -9.42
CA THR A 35 4.16 9.72 -10.51
C THR A 35 5.48 8.99 -10.33
N GLN A 36 6.07 9.03 -9.13
CA GLN A 36 7.29 8.29 -8.81
C GLN A 36 7.11 6.78 -8.98
N LEU A 37 5.99 6.22 -8.51
CA LEU A 37 5.69 4.79 -8.67
C LEU A 37 5.56 4.41 -10.15
N ALA A 38 4.94 5.27 -10.97
CA ALA A 38 4.82 5.04 -12.42
C ALA A 38 6.20 5.05 -13.11
N GLU A 39 7.12 5.92 -12.71
CA GLU A 39 8.51 5.90 -13.20
C GLU A 39 9.26 4.63 -12.75
N LEU A 40 8.94 4.14 -11.55
CA LEU A 40 9.49 2.91 -10.97
C LEU A 40 8.73 1.64 -11.40
N GLU A 41 7.78 1.71 -12.33
CA GLU A 41 6.99 0.56 -12.81
C GLU A 41 7.87 -0.57 -13.37
N THR A 42 9.06 -0.25 -13.88
CA THR A 42 10.04 -1.24 -14.38
C THR A 42 11.20 -1.49 -13.41
N ALA A 43 11.23 -0.77 -12.29
CA ALA A 43 12.28 -0.90 -11.28
C ALA A 43 12.06 -2.14 -10.40
N SER A 44 13.06 -2.46 -9.59
CA SER A 44 13.01 -3.60 -8.66
C SER A 44 12.09 -3.31 -7.48
N ASP A 45 11.55 -4.36 -6.85
CA ASP A 45 10.66 -4.20 -5.68
C ASP A 45 11.35 -3.46 -4.52
N GLN A 46 12.68 -3.57 -4.43
CA GLN A 46 13.49 -2.82 -3.47
C GLN A 46 13.43 -1.30 -3.70
N GLU A 47 13.47 -0.85 -4.96
CA GLU A 47 13.42 0.59 -5.30
C GLU A 47 12.04 1.17 -5.00
N ILE A 48 10.99 0.40 -5.30
CA ILE A 48 9.60 0.76 -4.96
C ILE A 48 9.43 0.85 -3.45
N ALA A 49 9.95 -0.13 -2.71
CA ALA A 49 9.88 -0.13 -1.26
C ALA A 49 10.65 1.04 -0.63
N ASP A 50 11.84 1.36 -1.14
CA ASP A 50 12.64 2.51 -0.70
C ASP A 50 11.91 3.83 -0.98
N CYS A 51 11.28 3.95 -2.15
CA CYS A 51 10.41 5.08 -2.50
C CYS A 51 9.26 5.24 -1.50
N LEU A 52 8.58 4.14 -1.15
CA LEU A 52 7.50 4.16 -0.16
C LEU A 52 8.03 4.52 1.24
N GLU A 53 9.13 3.91 1.69
CA GLU A 53 9.77 4.21 2.98
C GLU A 53 10.15 5.68 3.10
N ASN A 54 10.74 6.24 2.04
CA ASN A 54 11.07 7.66 2.00
C ASN A 54 9.80 8.54 2.02
N TRP A 55 8.73 8.13 1.34
CA TRP A 55 7.47 8.88 1.33
C TRP A 55 6.80 8.93 2.70
N PHE A 56 6.52 7.76 3.31
CA PHE A 56 5.86 7.72 4.62
C PHE A 56 6.79 8.10 5.79
N SER A 57 8.10 8.26 5.57
CA SER A 57 8.97 8.88 6.58
C SER A 57 8.56 10.32 6.94
N ASN A 58 7.83 11.01 6.05
CA ASN A 58 7.24 12.31 6.33
C ASN A 58 5.91 12.22 7.10
N TYR A 59 5.36 11.01 7.25
CA TYR A 59 4.03 10.74 7.78
C TYR A 59 4.09 9.62 8.82
N GLU A 60 4.50 9.98 10.04
CA GLU A 60 4.71 9.02 11.14
C GLU A 60 3.50 8.11 11.39
N ALA A 61 2.26 8.63 11.29
CA ALA A 61 1.04 7.85 11.44
C ALA A 61 0.87 6.76 10.37
N ILE A 62 1.28 7.03 9.13
CA ILE A 62 1.25 6.03 8.05
C ILE A 62 2.39 5.04 8.25
N ALA A 63 3.60 5.51 8.59
CA ALA A 63 4.74 4.66 8.85
C ALA A 63 4.44 3.64 9.98
N ASP A 64 3.84 4.09 11.08
CA ASP A 64 3.43 3.23 12.20
C ASP A 64 2.33 2.25 11.78
N ALA A 65 1.34 2.70 11.01
CA ALA A 65 0.28 1.83 10.50
C ALA A 65 0.83 0.74 9.57
N VAL A 66 1.78 1.09 8.69
CA VAL A 66 2.44 0.15 7.78
C VAL A 66 3.30 -0.82 8.58
N ASP A 67 4.08 -0.33 9.54
CA ASP A 67 4.89 -1.17 10.41
C ASP A 67 3.99 -2.15 11.19
N ALA A 68 2.89 -1.67 11.76
CA ALA A 68 1.91 -2.48 12.45
C ALA A 68 1.23 -3.51 11.53
N ALA A 69 0.98 -3.16 10.28
CA ALA A 69 0.39 -4.05 9.28
C ALA A 69 1.35 -5.17 8.89
N SER A 70 2.65 -4.89 8.68
CA SER A 70 3.61 -5.93 8.29
C SER A 70 4.16 -6.72 9.48
N THR A 71 4.29 -6.12 10.67
CA THR A 71 4.70 -6.85 11.89
C THR A 71 3.60 -7.75 12.45
N ARG A 72 2.32 -7.43 12.22
CA ARG A 72 1.21 -8.38 12.40
C ARG A 72 1.25 -9.42 11.29
N LYS A 73 2.24 -10.31 11.34
CA LYS A 73 2.14 -11.63 10.72
C LYS A 73 0.79 -12.25 11.08
N LEU A 74 -0.15 -12.26 10.15
CA LEU A 74 -1.02 -13.40 9.79
C LEU A 74 -1.53 -14.25 10.97
N ARG A 75 -1.81 -13.64 12.12
CA ARG A 75 -2.43 -14.33 13.24
C ARG A 75 -3.89 -14.04 13.05
N GLY A 76 -4.58 -15.00 12.43
CA GLY A 76 -6.00 -14.95 12.10
C GLY A 76 -6.75 -14.10 13.10
N ALA A 77 -7.12 -12.91 12.63
CA ALA A 77 -7.91 -11.98 13.38
C ALA A 77 -8.95 -11.53 12.37
N ASP A 78 -10.11 -12.17 12.44
CA ASP A 78 -11.40 -11.52 12.45
C ASP A 78 -11.27 -9.99 12.61
N ASN A 79 -10.92 -9.30 11.53
CA ASN A 79 -11.24 -7.89 11.40
C ASN A 79 -12.55 -7.89 10.65
N ASP A 80 -13.59 -8.07 11.46
CA ASP A 80 -14.92 -7.52 11.25
C ASP A 80 -14.80 -6.30 10.34
N SER A 81 -15.16 -6.49 9.07
CA SER A 81 -14.96 -5.49 8.03
C SER A 81 -15.84 -4.29 8.32
N PRO A 82 -15.31 -3.07 8.53
CA PRO A 82 -16.13 -1.88 8.43
C PRO A 82 -15.84 -1.22 7.08
N ASN A 83 -16.90 -1.16 6.27
CA ASN A 83 -17.10 -0.20 5.20
C ASN A 83 -16.25 -0.30 3.94
N THR A 84 -16.74 -1.18 3.08
CA THR A 84 -16.80 -1.07 1.61
C THR A 84 -17.51 0.20 1.09
N GLU A 85 -17.34 1.37 1.72
CA GLU A 85 -18.05 2.60 1.29
C GLU A 85 -17.15 3.75 0.82
N ASP A 86 -15.83 3.71 1.00
CA ASP A 86 -14.95 4.78 0.50
C ASP A 86 -13.78 4.24 -0.35
N THR A 87 -14.12 3.58 -1.46
CA THR A 87 -13.14 3.27 -2.52
C THR A 87 -12.83 4.49 -3.40
N ALA A 88 -13.31 5.68 -3.04
CA ALA A 88 -13.12 6.90 -3.82
C ALA A 88 -11.62 7.19 -4.02
N TYR A 89 -10.79 6.97 -3.00
CA TYR A 89 -9.34 7.19 -3.08
C TYR A 89 -8.59 6.21 -3.99
N ILE A 90 -9.00 4.93 -4.00
CA ILE A 90 -8.46 3.94 -4.94
C ILE A 90 -8.74 4.38 -6.39
N ASN A 91 -9.90 5.01 -6.62
CA ASN A 91 -10.27 5.55 -7.94
C ASN A 91 -9.55 6.85 -8.30
N LEU A 92 -9.11 7.66 -7.31
CA LEU A 92 -8.36 8.89 -7.54
C LEU A 92 -6.91 8.62 -7.92
N TYR A 93 -6.29 7.61 -7.30
CA TYR A 93 -4.90 7.24 -7.54
C TYR A 93 -4.76 5.77 -7.97
N PRO A 94 -5.35 5.38 -9.11
CA PRO A 94 -5.43 3.98 -9.52
C PRO A 94 -4.05 3.38 -9.77
N LYS A 95 -3.08 4.18 -10.21
CA LYS A 95 -1.73 3.69 -10.54
C LYS A 95 -0.96 3.22 -9.31
N ILE A 96 -1.16 3.85 -8.15
CA ILE A 96 -0.57 3.39 -6.89
C ILE A 96 -1.02 1.94 -6.64
N THR A 97 -2.33 1.72 -6.67
CA THR A 97 -2.93 0.41 -6.40
C THR A 97 -2.52 -0.62 -7.48
N GLU A 98 -2.60 -0.26 -8.78
CA GLU A 98 -2.22 -1.15 -9.88
C GLU A 98 -0.76 -1.62 -9.77
N ILE A 99 0.18 -0.69 -9.59
CA ILE A 99 1.61 -1.00 -9.57
C ILE A 99 1.92 -1.84 -8.33
N LEU A 100 1.48 -1.41 -7.16
CA LEU A 100 1.79 -2.13 -5.92
C LEU A 100 1.12 -3.52 -5.88
N LEU A 101 -0.10 -3.69 -6.39
CA LEU A 101 -0.74 -5.02 -6.47
C LEU A 101 -0.01 -5.98 -7.41
N THR A 102 0.65 -5.49 -8.45
CA THR A 102 1.46 -6.37 -9.33
C THR A 102 2.73 -6.88 -8.64
N ARG A 103 3.22 -6.14 -7.63
CA ARG A 103 4.47 -6.44 -6.90
C ARG A 103 4.24 -7.12 -5.57
N ALA A 104 3.11 -6.87 -4.92
CA ALA A 104 2.76 -7.52 -3.67
C ALA A 104 2.77 -9.04 -3.87
N PRO A 105 3.32 -9.82 -2.92
CA PRO A 105 3.24 -11.27 -2.96
C PRO A 105 1.78 -11.66 -3.09
N LYS A 106 1.41 -12.24 -4.24
CA LYS A 106 0.06 -12.73 -4.51
C LYS A 106 -0.24 -13.82 -3.50
N MET A 107 -0.83 -13.43 -2.36
CA MET A 107 -1.31 -14.39 -1.39
C MET A 107 -2.50 -15.12 -2.01
N GLY A 108 -2.20 -16.24 -2.65
CA GLY A 108 -3.19 -17.24 -3.06
C GLY A 108 -4.03 -16.89 -4.28
N LYS A 109 -3.44 -16.99 -5.47
CA LYS A 109 -4.01 -17.95 -6.41
C LYS A 109 -2.96 -18.99 -6.76
N LYS A 110 -3.00 -20.11 -6.03
CA LYS A 110 -2.74 -21.40 -6.66
C LYS A 110 -3.82 -21.57 -7.72
N GLU A 111 -3.62 -21.00 -8.90
CA GLU A 111 -4.28 -21.54 -10.08
C GLU A 111 -3.67 -22.92 -10.27
N GLY A 112 -4.44 -23.92 -9.85
CA GLY A 112 -4.10 -25.31 -10.05
C GLY A 112 -3.80 -25.49 -11.53
N GLN A 113 -2.59 -25.98 -11.80
CA GLN A 113 -2.35 -26.85 -12.93
C GLN A 113 -3.48 -27.88 -13.01
N SER A 114 -4.21 -27.91 -14.11
CA SER A 114 -4.52 -29.11 -14.90
C SER A 114 -5.26 -28.71 -16.17
#